data_AF-A0A519HWK8-F1
#
_entry.id   AF-A0A519HWK8-F1
#
_cell.length_a   1.000
_cell.length_b   1.000
_cell.length_c   1.000
_cell.angle_alpha   90.00
_cell.angle_beta   90.00
_cell.angle_gamma   90.00
#
_symmetry.space_group_name_H-M   'P 1'
#
loop_
_entity.id
_entity.type
_entity.pdbx_description
1 polymer ?
#
loop_
_entity_poly.entity_id
_entity_poly.type
_entity_poly.pdbx_seq_one_letter_code
_entity_poly.pdbx_strand_id
1 'polypeptide(L)'
;MTNSPMPPHTRRSPETWEAARRDYVAGASTAVIGERYGIDARSVRRRARLEQWRRDDAPAPAFDALRLRMESDLETFPELAEVSAITSRDLHDLLLLPDSIGLCRYAFRKAAESAAMGSPAEAASWLRVVRLSETVGSRINVDVRPYSPADYLRASMIEALAAEGDIDAPDLEEESAESAMSPEITSGPDSGG
;
A
#
# COMPACT_ATOMS: atom_id res chain seq x y z
N MET A 1 -11.14 51.67 46.66
CA MET A 1 -12.27 50.87 46.13
C MET A 1 -12.16 50.96 44.61
N THR A 2 -11.89 49.94 43.79
CA THR A 2 -11.75 48.48 43.90
C THR A 2 -10.91 48.06 42.69
N ASN A 3 -9.65 47.64 42.91
CA ASN A 3 -8.87 46.95 41.87
C ASN A 3 -9.40 45.51 41.79
N SER A 4 -10.28 45.23 40.83
CA SER A 4 -10.63 43.85 40.49
C SER A 4 -9.44 43.18 39.81
N PRO A 5 -8.86 42.10 40.35
CA PRO A 5 -7.80 41.38 39.67
C PRO A 5 -8.35 40.71 38.40
N MET A 6 -7.68 40.90 37.27
CA MET A 6 -7.95 40.19 36.01
C MET A 6 -7.91 38.66 36.24
N PRO A 7 -8.80 37.86 35.60
CA PRO A 7 -8.85 36.43 35.85
C PRO A 7 -7.63 35.69 35.25
N PRO A 8 -7.11 34.65 35.94
CA PRO A 8 -5.92 33.90 35.53
C PRO A 8 -6.29 32.79 34.54
N HIS A 9 -6.60 33.14 33.28
CA HIS A 9 -6.98 32.14 32.26
C HIS A 9 -6.22 32.32 30.95
N THR A 10 -4.88 32.25 30.97
CA THR A 10 -4.10 32.36 29.72
C THR A 10 -2.90 31.43 29.60
N ARG A 11 -2.79 30.41 30.45
CA ARG A 11 -1.87 29.29 30.23
C ARG A 11 -2.64 27.98 30.25
N ARG A 12 -3.01 27.48 29.07
CA ARG A 12 -3.44 26.08 28.90
C ARG A 12 -2.28 25.16 29.29
N SER A 13 -2.60 23.97 29.81
CA SER A 13 -1.58 23.01 30.25
C SER A 13 -0.72 22.55 29.07
N PRO A 14 0.55 22.18 29.30
CA PRO A 14 1.40 21.60 28.27
C PRO A 14 0.77 20.35 27.64
N GLU A 15 0.13 19.50 28.43
CA GLU A 15 -0.60 18.31 27.97
C GLU A 15 -1.69 18.65 26.94
N THR A 16 -2.42 19.76 27.14
CA THR A 16 -3.45 20.21 26.18
C THR A 16 -2.82 20.58 24.84
N TRP A 17 -1.64 21.21 24.88
CA TRP A 17 -0.92 21.59 23.67
C TRP A 17 -0.28 20.41 22.96
N GLU A 18 0.18 19.40 23.70
CA GLU A 18 0.64 18.12 23.13
C GLU A 18 -0.51 17.36 22.45
N ALA A 19 -1.70 17.33 23.07
CA ALA A 19 -2.88 16.74 22.46
C ALA A 19 -3.30 17.50 21.18
N ALA A 20 -3.31 18.83 21.23
CA ALA A 20 -3.58 19.67 20.07
C ALA A 20 -2.54 19.49 18.95
N ARG A 21 -1.25 19.30 19.30
CA ARG A 21 -0.19 18.99 18.34
C ARG A 21 -0.42 17.65 17.67
N ARG A 22 -0.75 16.61 18.44
CA ARG A 22 -1.02 15.27 17.92
C ARG A 22 -2.17 15.28 16.91
N ASP A 23 -3.28 15.95 17.24
CA ASP A 23 -4.43 16.08 16.36
C ASP A 23 -4.11 16.91 15.11
N TYR A 24 -3.33 17.99 15.25
CA TYR A 24 -2.88 18.81 14.12
C TYR A 24 -2.02 18.02 13.14
N VAL A 25 -1.05 17.28 13.67
CA VAL A 25 -0.14 16.43 12.92
C VAL A 25 -0.92 15.31 12.22
N ALA A 26 -1.88 14.69 12.88
CA ALA A 26 -2.81 13.70 12.30
C ALA A 26 -3.78 14.27 11.24
N GLY A 27 -3.68 15.56 10.91
CA GLY A 27 -4.43 16.18 9.81
C GLY A 27 -5.72 16.91 10.21
N ALA A 28 -6.07 16.96 11.50
CA ALA A 28 -7.26 17.69 11.95
C ALA A 28 -7.15 19.18 11.63
N SER A 29 -8.29 19.81 11.34
CA SER A 29 -8.32 21.25 11.03
C SER A 29 -8.15 22.08 12.31
N THR A 30 -7.53 23.26 12.20
CA THR A 30 -7.34 24.16 13.36
C THR A 30 -8.65 24.63 14.00
N ALA A 31 -9.77 24.60 13.25
CA ALA A 31 -11.10 24.88 13.77
C ALA A 31 -11.59 23.75 14.68
N VAL A 32 -11.47 22.49 14.23
CA VAL A 32 -11.85 21.29 14.99
C VAL A 32 -11.00 21.16 16.27
N ILE A 33 -9.70 21.42 16.17
CA ILE A 33 -8.78 21.40 17.33
C ILE A 33 -9.15 22.50 18.31
N GLY A 34 -9.47 23.69 17.80
CA GLY A 34 -9.84 24.83 18.63
C GLY A 34 -11.11 24.60 19.45
N GLU A 35 -12.13 24.03 18.81
CA GLU A 35 -13.37 23.62 19.46
C GLU A 35 -13.13 22.51 20.50
N ARG A 36 -12.37 21.47 20.14
CA ARG A 36 -12.11 20.30 21.00
C ARG A 36 -11.36 20.63 22.29
N TYR A 37 -10.38 21.53 22.23
CA TYR A 37 -9.50 21.85 23.37
C TYR A 37 -9.78 23.22 23.99
N GLY A 38 -10.82 23.93 23.53
CA GLY A 38 -11.13 25.29 23.97
C GLY A 38 -9.99 26.27 23.71
N ILE A 39 -9.37 26.15 22.54
CA ILE A 39 -8.24 26.97 22.07
C ILE A 39 -8.70 27.78 20.85
N ASP A 40 -8.31 29.05 20.76
CA ASP A 40 -8.60 29.82 19.56
C ASP A 40 -7.79 29.31 18.35
N ALA A 41 -8.45 29.16 17.20
CA ALA A 41 -7.83 28.63 15.98
C ALA A 41 -6.63 29.46 15.51
N ARG A 42 -6.62 30.78 15.77
CA ARG A 42 -5.46 31.64 15.49
C ARG A 42 -4.27 31.29 16.39
N SER A 43 -4.53 30.91 17.64
CA SER A 43 -3.50 30.49 18.60
C SER A 43 -2.89 29.14 18.20
N VAL A 44 -3.71 28.20 17.73
CA VAL A 44 -3.23 26.91 17.15
C VAL A 44 -2.33 27.18 15.94
N ARG A 45 -2.76 28.01 14.98
CA ARG A 45 -1.95 28.36 13.79
C ARG A 45 -0.63 29.05 14.15
N ARG A 46 -0.67 30.02 15.06
CA ARG A 46 0.53 30.73 15.52
C ARG A 46 1.53 29.76 16.15
N ARG A 47 1.04 28.86 16.99
CA ARG A 47 1.90 27.90 17.69
C ARG A 47 2.45 26.83 16.74
N ALA A 48 1.63 26.29 15.84
CA ALA A 48 2.07 25.37 14.81
C ALA A 48 3.20 25.94 13.94
N ARG A 49 3.18 27.25 13.64
CA ARG A 49 4.29 27.92 12.92
C ARG A 49 5.54 28.08 13.78
N LEU A 50 5.39 28.50 15.04
CA LEU A 50 6.52 28.72 15.96
C LEU A 50 7.23 27.41 16.32
N GLU A 51 6.47 26.33 16.51
CA GLU A 51 6.97 25.01 16.87
C GLU A 51 7.09 24.07 15.66
N GLN A 52 6.90 24.60 14.44
CA GLN A 52 7.05 23.89 13.16
C GLN A 52 6.31 22.55 13.09
N TRP A 53 5.05 22.50 13.54
CA TRP A 53 4.24 21.28 13.43
C TRP A 53 3.99 20.97 11.95
N ARG A 54 4.46 19.81 11.46
CA ARG A 54 4.21 19.35 10.09
C ARG A 54 3.20 18.22 10.10
N ARG A 55 2.34 18.19 9.07
CA ARG A 55 1.41 17.06 8.85
C ARG A 55 2.15 15.83 8.35
N ASP A 56 3.30 16.03 7.72
CA ASP A 56 4.17 14.94 7.26
C ASP A 56 4.83 14.21 8.45
N ASP A 57 4.85 14.82 9.63
CA ASP A 57 5.25 14.16 10.88
C ASP A 57 4.14 13.22 11.41
N ALA A 58 3.02 13.10 10.70
CA ALA A 58 1.99 12.12 11.04
C ALA A 58 2.62 10.74 11.06
N PRO A 59 2.30 9.90 12.07
CA PRO A 59 2.60 8.50 11.95
C PRO A 59 1.98 8.01 10.63
N ALA A 60 2.73 7.19 9.90
CA ALA A 60 2.27 6.62 8.64
C ALA A 60 0.83 6.10 8.84
N PRO A 61 -0.08 6.31 7.86
CA PRO A 61 -1.40 5.72 7.89
C PRO A 61 -1.31 4.25 8.33
N ALA A 62 -2.27 3.78 9.13
CA ALA A 62 -2.20 2.43 9.70
C ALA A 62 -1.98 1.34 8.63
N PHE A 63 -2.46 1.58 7.40
CA PHE A 63 -2.23 0.74 6.24
C PHE A 63 -0.75 0.72 5.79
N ASP A 64 -0.10 1.88 5.71
CA ASP A 64 1.31 1.99 5.33
C ASP A 64 2.23 1.36 6.38
N ALA A 65 1.91 1.56 7.67
CA ALA A 65 2.63 0.91 8.76
C ALA A 65 2.51 -0.62 8.70
N LEU A 66 1.32 -1.14 8.37
CA LEU A 66 1.10 -2.58 8.19
C LEU A 66 1.86 -3.11 6.97
N ARG A 67 1.83 -2.40 5.85
CA ARG A 67 2.56 -2.75 4.64
C ARG A 67 4.07 -2.85 4.90
N LEU A 68 4.65 -1.82 5.52
CA LEU A 68 6.08 -1.81 5.88
C LEU A 68 6.45 -2.98 6.80
N ARG A 69 5.58 -3.32 7.75
CA ARG A 69 5.78 -4.48 8.61
C ARG A 69 5.77 -5.79 7.81
N MET A 70 4.80 -5.96 6.91
CA MET A 70 4.74 -7.14 6.05
C MET A 70 6.01 -7.26 5.18
N GLU A 71 6.51 -6.15 4.64
CA GLU A 71 7.77 -6.11 3.88
C GLU A 71 8.96 -6.56 4.73
N SER A 72 9.12 -6.00 5.94
CA SER A 72 10.17 -6.44 6.87
C SER A 72 10.03 -7.90 7.31
N ASP A 73 8.81 -8.41 7.50
CA ASP A 73 8.58 -9.81 7.85
C ASP A 73 9.02 -10.75 6.70
N LEU A 74 8.79 -10.35 5.43
CA LEU A 74 9.26 -11.11 4.26
C LEU A 74 10.79 -11.05 4.09
N GLU A 75 11.42 -9.91 4.41
CA GLU A 75 12.89 -9.81 4.44
C GLU A 75 13.51 -10.68 5.53
N THR A 76 12.84 -10.75 6.70
CA THR A 76 13.30 -11.53 7.85
C THR A 76 13.08 -13.03 7.67
N PHE A 77 11.97 -13.40 7.03
CA PHE A 77 11.53 -14.79 6.82
C PHE A 77 11.16 -15.00 5.35
N PRO A 78 12.14 -15.23 4.46
CA PRO A 78 11.90 -15.35 3.01
C PRO A 78 10.97 -16.52 2.66
N GLU A 79 10.87 -17.55 3.50
CA GLU A 79 9.94 -18.67 3.31
C GLU A 79 8.47 -18.23 3.34
N LEU A 80 8.17 -17.10 4.00
CA LEU A 80 6.83 -16.51 3.98
C LEU A 80 6.44 -15.97 2.61
N ALA A 81 7.41 -15.71 1.71
CA ALA A 81 7.12 -15.24 0.36
C ALA A 81 6.33 -16.28 -0.44
N GLU A 82 6.68 -17.56 -0.33
CA GLU A 82 5.96 -18.63 -1.02
C GLU A 82 4.55 -18.81 -0.44
N VAL A 83 4.42 -18.79 0.89
CA VAL A 83 3.13 -18.85 1.58
C VAL A 83 2.23 -17.66 1.19
N SER A 84 2.80 -16.47 1.13
CA SER A 84 2.12 -15.25 0.71
C SER A 84 1.67 -15.32 -0.74
N ALA A 85 2.51 -15.84 -1.64
CA ALA A 85 2.17 -16.01 -3.05
C ALA A 85 1.01 -17.01 -3.25
N ILE A 86 1.04 -18.14 -2.54
CA ILE A 86 -0.06 -19.13 -2.58
C ILE A 86 -1.35 -18.52 -2.05
N THR A 87 -1.29 -17.83 -0.91
CA THR A 87 -2.46 -17.19 -0.30
C THR A 87 -3.04 -16.10 -1.21
N SER A 88 -2.18 -15.30 -1.82
CA SER A 88 -2.58 -14.23 -2.75
C SER A 88 -3.22 -14.80 -4.00
N ARG A 89 -2.72 -15.91 -4.54
CA ARG A 89 -3.31 -16.61 -5.68
C ARG A 89 -4.70 -17.15 -5.34
N ASP A 90 -4.84 -17.86 -4.22
CA ASP A 90 -6.14 -18.40 -3.80
C ASP A 90 -7.17 -17.28 -3.61
N LEU A 91 -6.79 -16.17 -2.98
CA LEU A 91 -7.67 -15.01 -2.81
C LEU A 91 -8.03 -14.36 -4.15
N HIS A 92 -7.07 -14.21 -5.04
CA HIS A 92 -7.29 -13.68 -6.37
C HIS A 92 -8.30 -14.54 -7.15
N ASP A 93 -8.11 -15.86 -7.15
CA ASP A 93 -9.01 -16.80 -7.82
C ASP A 93 -10.42 -16.71 -7.23
N LEU A 94 -10.56 -16.63 -5.91
CA LEU A 94 -11.86 -16.47 -5.26
C LEU A 94 -12.56 -15.14 -5.59
N LEU A 95 -11.80 -14.06 -5.72
CA LEU A 95 -12.38 -12.74 -5.95
C LEU A 95 -12.79 -12.54 -7.41
N LEU A 96 -12.01 -13.06 -8.36
CA LEU A 96 -12.20 -12.77 -9.78
C LEU A 96 -12.83 -13.92 -10.55
N LEU A 97 -12.60 -15.16 -10.13
CA LEU A 97 -13.11 -16.37 -10.77
C LEU A 97 -13.78 -17.26 -9.71
N PRO A 98 -14.80 -16.74 -8.98
CA PRO A 98 -15.41 -17.48 -7.89
C PRO A 98 -16.02 -18.77 -8.41
N ASP A 99 -15.45 -19.89 -7.98
CA ASP A 99 -15.98 -21.21 -8.24
C ASP A 99 -16.13 -22.00 -6.93
N SER A 100 -17.05 -22.96 -6.92
CA SER A 100 -17.37 -23.72 -5.70
C SER A 100 -16.22 -24.62 -5.25
N ILE A 101 -15.40 -25.09 -6.18
CA ILE A 101 -14.26 -25.98 -5.92
C ILE A 101 -13.12 -25.15 -5.30
N GLY A 102 -12.81 -23.99 -5.84
CA GLY A 102 -11.86 -23.02 -5.30
C GLY A 102 -12.28 -22.56 -3.91
N LEU A 103 -13.56 -22.20 -3.73
CA LEU A 103 -14.11 -21.85 -2.40
C LEU A 103 -14.01 -23.01 -1.41
N CYS A 104 -14.30 -24.23 -1.84
CA CYS A 104 -14.15 -25.43 -1.01
C CYS A 104 -12.69 -25.63 -0.57
N ARG A 105 -11.73 -25.57 -1.49
CA ARG A 105 -10.30 -25.74 -1.19
C ARG A 105 -9.80 -24.67 -0.22
N TYR A 106 -10.12 -23.40 -0.49
CA TYR A 106 -9.72 -22.30 0.38
C TYR A 106 -10.32 -22.43 1.78
N ALA A 107 -11.62 -22.69 1.88
CA ALA A 107 -12.29 -22.87 3.16
C ALA A 107 -11.71 -24.07 3.94
N PHE A 108 -11.40 -25.18 3.26
CA PHE A 108 -10.78 -26.33 3.89
C PHE A 108 -9.37 -26.01 4.42
N ARG A 109 -8.57 -25.27 3.64
CA ARG A 109 -7.25 -24.79 4.07
C ARG A 109 -7.35 -23.92 5.33
N LYS A 110 -8.25 -22.93 5.34
CA LYS A 110 -8.52 -22.08 6.51
C LYS A 110 -9.01 -22.88 7.71
N ALA A 111 -9.85 -23.89 7.51
CA ALA A 111 -10.28 -24.78 8.58
C ALA A 111 -9.10 -25.52 9.23
N ALA A 112 -8.19 -26.06 8.41
CA ALA A 112 -7.00 -26.75 8.87
C ALA A 112 -6.05 -25.81 9.62
N GLU A 113 -5.82 -24.60 9.11
CA GLU A 113 -5.03 -23.56 9.77
C GLU A 113 -5.61 -23.19 11.15
N SER A 114 -6.90 -22.88 11.22
CA SER A 114 -7.56 -22.56 12.48
C SER A 114 -7.50 -23.72 13.48
N ALA A 115 -7.63 -24.97 13.01
CA ALA A 115 -7.49 -26.14 13.87
C ALA A 115 -6.07 -26.28 14.42
N ALA A 116 -5.05 -26.07 13.57
CA ALA A 116 -3.65 -26.11 13.98
C ALA A 116 -3.30 -25.00 14.99
N MET A 117 -3.91 -23.82 14.86
CA MET A 117 -3.73 -22.68 15.77
C MET A 117 -4.55 -22.79 17.06
N GLY A 118 -5.25 -23.89 17.30
CA GLY A 118 -6.03 -24.10 18.53
C GLY A 118 -7.37 -23.36 18.56
N SER A 119 -7.92 -23.00 17.38
CA SER A 119 -9.19 -22.27 17.21
C SER A 119 -10.29 -23.18 16.65
N PRO A 120 -10.84 -24.14 17.44
CA PRO A 120 -11.79 -25.13 16.93
C PRO A 120 -13.12 -24.52 16.46
N ALA A 121 -13.56 -23.42 17.07
CA ALA A 121 -14.80 -22.75 16.67
C ALA A 121 -14.68 -22.10 15.27
N GLU A 122 -13.51 -21.53 14.97
CA GLU A 122 -13.22 -20.95 13.66
C GLU A 122 -13.07 -22.06 12.61
N ALA A 123 -12.35 -23.14 12.95
CA ALA A 123 -12.23 -24.31 12.09
C ALA A 123 -13.61 -24.89 11.73
N ALA A 124 -14.50 -25.05 12.72
CA ALA A 124 -15.87 -25.50 12.49
C ALA A 124 -16.67 -24.55 11.59
N SER A 125 -16.41 -23.24 11.67
CA SER A 125 -17.08 -22.24 10.83
C SER A 125 -16.65 -22.38 9.37
N TRP A 126 -15.36 -22.58 9.11
CA TRP A 126 -14.83 -22.85 7.78
C TRP A 126 -15.33 -24.19 7.20
N LEU A 127 -15.45 -25.25 8.01
CA LEU A 127 -16.05 -26.52 7.56
C LEU A 127 -17.53 -26.38 7.16
N ARG A 128 -18.28 -25.45 7.76
CA ARG A 128 -19.64 -25.14 7.29
C ARG A 128 -19.61 -24.50 5.91
N VAL A 129 -18.64 -23.62 5.62
CA VAL A 129 -18.45 -23.03 4.28
C VAL A 129 -18.15 -24.12 3.26
N VAL A 130 -17.28 -25.09 3.58
CA VAL A 130 -17.01 -26.27 2.74
C VAL A 130 -18.32 -26.99 2.39
N ARG A 131 -19.12 -27.35 3.40
CA ARG A 131 -20.40 -28.04 3.19
C ARG A 131 -21.40 -27.23 2.34
N LEU A 132 -21.44 -25.91 2.53
CA LEU A 132 -22.28 -25.04 1.73
C LEU A 132 -21.80 -24.95 0.28
N SER A 133 -20.49 -24.89 0.06
CA SER A 133 -19.90 -24.82 -1.29
C SER A 133 -20.23 -26.04 -2.14
N GLU A 134 -20.23 -27.24 -1.54
CA GLU A 134 -20.66 -28.49 -2.20
C GLU A 134 -22.13 -28.42 -2.66
N THR A 135 -22.98 -27.72 -1.88
CA THR A 135 -24.39 -27.53 -2.22
C THR A 135 -24.57 -26.52 -3.37
N VAL A 136 -23.71 -25.49 -3.43
CA VAL A 136 -23.75 -24.42 -4.43
C VAL A 136 -23.19 -24.86 -5.79
N GLY A 137 -22.26 -25.83 -5.82
CA GLY A 137 -21.47 -26.24 -6.99
C GLY A 137 -22.20 -26.75 -8.23
N SER A 138 -23.54 -26.70 -8.23
CA SER A 138 -24.39 -27.01 -9.40
C SER A 138 -24.96 -25.76 -10.11
N ARG A 139 -24.69 -24.53 -9.63
CA ARG A 139 -25.41 -23.32 -10.10
C ARG A 139 -24.55 -22.10 -10.43
N ILE A 140 -23.23 -22.18 -10.33
CA ILE A 140 -22.37 -21.01 -10.56
C ILE A 140 -22.36 -20.69 -12.06
N ASN A 141 -22.81 -19.48 -12.36
CA ASN A 141 -23.01 -18.95 -13.69
C ASN A 141 -21.65 -18.58 -14.31
N VAL A 142 -21.23 -19.33 -15.32
CA VAL A 142 -19.93 -19.17 -16.01
C VAL A 142 -19.90 -17.92 -16.90
N ASP A 143 -21.05 -17.26 -17.11
CA ASP A 143 -21.20 -16.09 -17.98
C ASP A 143 -20.99 -14.74 -17.25
N VAL A 144 -20.53 -14.76 -15.99
CA VAL A 144 -20.23 -13.52 -15.26
C VAL A 144 -18.90 -12.96 -15.76
N ARG A 145 -18.93 -11.74 -16.31
CA ARG A 145 -17.71 -11.01 -16.65
C ARG A 145 -16.87 -10.81 -15.37
N PRO A 146 -15.61 -11.27 -15.34
CA PRO A 146 -14.79 -11.23 -14.13
C PRO A 146 -14.40 -9.81 -13.72
N TYR A 147 -14.48 -8.86 -14.65
CA TYR A 147 -14.12 -7.47 -14.44
C TYR A 147 -15.31 -6.54 -14.70
N SER A 148 -15.51 -5.59 -13.80
CA SER A 148 -16.47 -4.51 -13.95
C SER A 148 -15.94 -3.44 -14.92
N PRO A 149 -16.79 -2.61 -15.53
CA PRO A 149 -16.36 -1.46 -16.32
C PRO A 149 -15.37 -0.53 -15.59
N ALA A 150 -15.48 -0.42 -14.26
CA ALA A 150 -14.58 0.39 -13.44
C ALA A 150 -13.17 -0.22 -13.33
N ASP A 151 -13.04 -1.54 -13.39
CA ASP A 151 -11.74 -2.22 -13.39
C ASP A 151 -10.98 -1.94 -14.68
N TYR A 152 -11.67 -1.96 -15.82
CA TYR A 152 -11.09 -1.57 -17.11
C TYR A 152 -10.66 -0.09 -17.12
N LEU A 153 -11.46 0.80 -16.53
CA LEU A 153 -11.07 2.20 -16.39
C LEU A 153 -9.81 2.34 -15.52
N ARG A 154 -9.76 1.66 -14.36
CA ARG A 154 -8.57 1.66 -13.50
C ARG A 154 -7.34 1.12 -14.23
N ALA A 155 -7.47 0.05 -14.99
CA ALA A 155 -6.39 -0.51 -15.80
C ALA A 155 -5.85 0.52 -16.81
N SER A 156 -6.75 1.22 -17.52
CA SER A 156 -6.35 2.27 -18.46
C SER A 156 -5.66 3.47 -17.81
N MET A 157 -6.04 3.83 -16.58
CA MET A 157 -5.38 4.90 -15.83
C MET A 157 -3.98 4.50 -15.36
N ILE A 158 -3.79 3.25 -14.92
CA ILE A 158 -2.46 2.73 -14.54
C ILE A 158 -1.54 2.74 -15.75
N GLU A 159 -2.03 2.30 -16.91
CA GLU A 159 -1.28 2.31 -18.16
C GLU A 159 -0.88 3.75 -18.57
N ALA A 160 -1.81 4.71 -18.45
CA ALA A 160 -1.52 6.12 -18.72
C ALA A 160 -0.46 6.71 -17.77
N LEU A 161 -0.54 6.40 -16.47
CA LEU A 161 0.43 6.87 -15.48
C LEU A 161 1.81 6.23 -15.69
N ALA A 162 1.87 4.96 -16.10
CA ALA A 162 3.12 4.29 -16.43
C ALA A 162 3.78 4.91 -17.67
N ALA A 163 2.98 5.27 -18.69
CA ALA A 163 3.48 5.94 -19.89
C ALA A 163 3.96 7.37 -19.64
N GLU A 164 3.35 8.08 -18.68
CA GLU A 164 3.74 9.45 -18.31
C GLU A 164 5.03 9.49 -17.46
N GLY A 165 5.39 8.38 -16.82
CA GLY A 165 6.62 8.21 -16.05
C GLY A 165 7.87 7.83 -16.86
N ASP A 166 7.74 7.55 -18.16
CA ASP A 166 8.82 7.09 -19.04
C ASP A 166 9.38 8.21 -19.96
N ILE A 167 9.15 9.48 -19.60
CA ILE A 167 9.71 10.63 -20.32
C ILE A 167 11.08 11.00 -19.70
N ASP A 168 12.12 10.70 -20.47
CA ASP A 168 13.53 11.16 -20.38
C ASP A 168 14.44 10.53 -19.31
N ALA A 169 14.98 9.35 -19.61
CA ALA A 169 16.42 9.14 -19.43
C ALA A 169 17.10 9.50 -20.78
N PRO A 170 17.77 10.66 -20.92
CA PRO A 170 18.43 10.99 -22.17
C PRO A 170 19.54 9.98 -22.45
N ASP A 171 19.49 9.36 -23.64
CA ASP A 171 20.56 8.56 -24.22
C ASP A 171 21.85 9.38 -24.19
N LEU A 172 22.76 9.03 -23.28
CA LEU A 172 24.14 9.46 -23.36
C LEU A 172 24.76 8.66 -24.51
N GLU A 173 24.64 9.17 -25.74
CA GLU A 173 25.39 8.68 -26.87
C GLU A 173 26.88 8.73 -26.51
N GLU A 174 27.46 7.55 -26.27
CA GLU A 174 28.90 7.35 -26.15
C GLU A 174 29.55 7.68 -27.50
N GLU A 175 30.04 8.92 -27.62
CA GLU A 175 30.93 9.37 -28.69
C GLU A 175 32.26 8.59 -28.57
N SER A 176 32.24 7.35 -29.06
CA SER A 176 33.37 6.44 -29.11
C SER A 176 34.23 6.79 -30.30
N ALA A 177 35.33 7.49 -30.03
CA ALA A 177 36.38 7.87 -30.95
C ALA A 177 36.76 6.75 -31.95
N GLU A 178 36.57 7.02 -33.24
CA GLU A 178 37.25 6.30 -34.33
C GLU A 178 38.77 6.51 -34.22
N SER A 179 39.44 5.57 -33.56
CA SER A 179 40.89 5.45 -33.55
C SER A 179 41.29 3.99 -33.71
N ALA A 180 41.33 3.51 -34.96
CA ALA A 180 42.16 2.37 -35.33
C ALA A 180 42.43 2.40 -36.84
N MET A 181 43.42 3.19 -37.23
CA MET A 181 44.10 3.05 -38.51
C MET A 181 45.04 1.84 -38.47
N SER A 182 45.01 1.06 -39.57
CA SER A 182 46.07 0.20 -40.12
C SER A 182 46.06 -1.31 -39.74
N PRO A 183 46.78 -2.17 -40.47
CA PRO A 183 46.42 -2.65 -41.82
C PRO A 183 46.56 -4.19 -41.92
N GLU A 184 45.70 -4.88 -42.68
CA GLU A 184 45.97 -6.29 -43.03
C GLU A 184 46.14 -6.49 -44.53
N ILE A 185 47.40 -6.77 -44.85
CA ILE A 185 47.97 -7.35 -46.05
C ILE A 185 47.25 -8.67 -46.32
N THR A 186 46.62 -8.81 -47.49
CA THR A 186 46.29 -10.13 -48.03
C THR A 186 46.88 -10.26 -49.43
N SER A 187 47.68 -11.31 -49.54
CA SER A 187 48.53 -11.71 -50.65
C SER A 187 47.74 -12.09 -51.91
N GLY A 188 48.34 -11.86 -53.07
CA GLY A 188 47.90 -12.41 -54.36
C GLY A 188 47.93 -13.95 -54.39
N PRO A 189 47.60 -14.58 -55.54
CA PRO A 189 48.31 -14.28 -56.79
C PRO A 189 47.39 -14.07 -57.99
N ASP A 190 47.74 -13.11 -58.84
CA ASP A 190 47.15 -12.96 -60.16
C ASP A 190 48.01 -13.71 -61.19
N SER A 191 47.31 -14.38 -62.10
CA SER A 191 47.86 -15.26 -63.11
C SER A 191 47.73 -14.59 -64.48
N GLY A 192 48.82 -14.54 -65.26
CA GLY A 192 48.73 -14.47 -66.72
C GLY A 192 49.56 -13.38 -67.38
N GLY A 193 50.35 -13.81 -68.38
CA GLY A 193 50.88 -12.97 -69.46
C GLY A 193 52.39 -12.98 -69.58
#